data_AF-A0A843CH25-F1
#
_entry.id   AF-A0A843CH25-F1
#
_cell.length_a   1.000
_cell.length_b   1.000
_cell.length_c   1.000
_cell.angle_alpha   90.00
_cell.angle_beta   90.00
_cell.angle_gamma   90.00
#
_symmetry.space_group_name_H-M   'P 1'
#
loop_
_entity.id
_entity.type
_entity.pdbx_description
1 polymer ?
#
loop_
_entity_poly.entity_id
_entity_poly.type
_entity_poly.pdbx_seq_one_letter_code
_entity_poly.pdbx_strand_id
1 'polypeptide(L)'
;MKQYSILIAIGIGIIGIMAIVFGLDILKFSVPTQEYDIFVDPIIDKQNLFVTGRITIQNTDSQPLTNIHVNFGAGDTLDIKTLKSGQKIILSPPSDNPMEFVMIDADNDIFVNKAYRELPKMVGMMGS
;
A
#
# COMPACT_ATOMS: atom_id res chain seq x y z
N MET A 1 -26.78 -8.00 -58.54
CA MET A 1 -27.32 -8.30 -57.19
C MET A 1 -26.37 -9.14 -56.32
N LYS A 2 -25.75 -10.24 -56.82
CA LYS A 2 -24.88 -11.11 -55.99
C LYS A 2 -23.60 -10.46 -55.44
N GLN A 3 -22.94 -9.56 -56.17
CA GLN A 3 -21.71 -8.89 -55.70
C GLN A 3 -21.94 -7.94 -54.52
N TYR A 4 -23.06 -7.20 -54.51
CA TYR A 4 -23.40 -6.30 -53.40
C TYR A 4 -23.70 -7.08 -52.11
N SER A 5 -24.36 -8.24 -52.21
CA SER A 5 -24.58 -9.12 -51.06
C SER A 5 -23.27 -9.67 -50.47
N ILE A 6 -22.27 -9.97 -51.32
CA ILE A 6 -20.94 -10.43 -50.88
C ILE A 6 -20.19 -9.31 -50.16
N LEU A 7 -20.22 -8.09 -50.69
CA LEU A 7 -19.58 -6.92 -50.05
C LEU A 7 -20.19 -6.61 -48.67
N ILE A 8 -21.51 -6.72 -48.53
CA ILE A 8 -22.21 -6.53 -47.24
C ILE A 8 -21.80 -7.62 -46.24
N ALA A 9 -21.71 -8.88 -46.67
CA ALA A 9 -21.30 -9.98 -45.80
C ALA A 9 -19.85 -9.80 -45.28
N ILE A 10 -18.94 -9.30 -46.12
CA ILE A 10 -17.56 -9.00 -45.72
C ILE A 10 -17.52 -7.84 -44.71
N GLY A 11 -18.30 -6.77 -44.95
CA GLY A 11 -18.38 -5.64 -44.02
C GLY A 11 -18.87 -6.03 -42.63
N ILE A 12 -19.93 -6.85 -42.56
CA ILE A 12 -20.46 -7.36 -41.29
C ILE A 12 -19.44 -8.25 -40.59
N GLY A 13 -18.72 -9.09 -41.35
CA GLY A 13 -17.65 -9.94 -40.81
C GLY A 13 -16.52 -9.13 -40.16
N ILE A 14 -16.08 -8.06 -40.82
CA ILE A 14 -15.03 -7.16 -40.29
C ILE A 14 -15.51 -6.47 -39.00
N ILE A 15 -16.74 -5.96 -38.98
CA ILE A 15 -17.32 -5.32 -37.79
C ILE A 15 -17.43 -6.32 -36.63
N GLY A 16 -17.87 -7.55 -36.91
CA GLY A 16 -17.96 -8.61 -35.91
C GLY A 16 -16.59 -8.98 -35.31
N ILE A 17 -15.56 -9.09 -36.14
CA ILE A 17 -14.19 -9.37 -35.68
C ILE A 17 -13.68 -8.21 -34.81
N MET A 18 -13.89 -6.97 -35.23
CA MET A 18 -13.49 -5.79 -34.45
C MET A 18 -14.19 -5.75 -33.10
N ALA A 19 -15.50 -6.03 -33.04
CA ALA A 19 -16.26 -6.07 -31.79
C ALA A 19 -15.73 -7.14 -30.82
N ILE A 20 -15.32 -8.30 -31.32
CA ILE A 20 -14.74 -9.37 -30.50
C ILE A 20 -13.36 -8.95 -29.96
N VAL A 21 -12.49 -8.39 -30.80
CA VAL A 21 -11.15 -7.96 -30.39
C VAL A 21 -11.23 -6.87 -29.33
N PHE A 22 -11.98 -5.80 -29.58
CA PHE A 22 -12.13 -4.71 -28.61
C PHE A 22 -12.91 -5.13 -27.36
N GLY A 23 -13.92 -5.98 -27.50
CA GLY A 23 -14.67 -6.50 -26.36
C GLY A 23 -13.80 -7.35 -25.41
N LEU A 24 -12.92 -8.18 -25.97
CA LEU A 24 -11.97 -8.98 -25.19
C LEU A 24 -10.90 -8.11 -24.52
N ASP A 25 -10.45 -7.04 -25.17
CA ASP A 25 -9.47 -6.12 -24.57
C ASP A 25 -10.06 -5.32 -23.41
N ILE A 26 -11.32 -4.87 -23.50
CA ILE A 26 -12.01 -4.16 -22.40
C ILE A 26 -12.18 -5.07 -21.17
N LEU A 27 -12.47 -6.36 -21.36
CA LEU A 27 -12.58 -7.31 -20.24
C LEU A 27 -11.25 -7.52 -19.51
N LYS A 28 -10.11 -7.35 -20.19
CA LYS A 28 -8.77 -7.41 -19.59
C LYS A 28 -8.38 -6.14 -18.84
N PHE A 29 -9.12 -5.04 -19.00
CA PHE A 29 -8.91 -3.77 -18.29
C PHE A 29 -9.48 -3.76 -16.86
N SER A 30 -9.85 -4.91 -16.30
CA SER A 30 -10.12 -5.01 -14.86
C SER A 30 -8.80 -4.80 -14.11
N VAL A 31 -8.50 -3.53 -13.82
CA VAL A 31 -7.44 -3.14 -12.91
C VAL A 31 -7.86 -3.67 -11.55
N PRO A 32 -7.09 -4.56 -10.91
CA PRO A 32 -7.35 -4.94 -9.54
C PRO A 32 -7.20 -3.69 -8.68
N THR A 33 -8.32 -3.13 -8.23
CA THR A 33 -8.32 -2.15 -7.15
C THR A 33 -7.96 -2.91 -5.90
N GLN A 34 -6.77 -2.68 -5.34
CA GLN A 34 -6.49 -3.12 -3.97
C GLN A 34 -7.50 -2.41 -3.08
N GLU A 35 -8.32 -3.19 -2.37
CA GLU A 35 -9.37 -2.67 -1.49
C GLU A 35 -8.84 -2.34 -0.09
N TYR A 36 -7.64 -2.84 0.22
CA TYR A 36 -6.97 -2.75 1.51
C TYR A 36 -5.47 -2.50 1.33
N ASP A 37 -4.99 -1.40 1.92
CA ASP A 37 -3.59 -0.98 1.89
C ASP A 37 -3.28 -0.18 3.17
N ILE A 38 -2.03 -0.31 3.61
CA ILE A 38 -1.55 0.35 4.81
C ILE A 38 -0.20 1.00 4.55
N PHE A 39 -0.14 2.30 4.80
CA PHE A 39 1.09 3.05 4.77
C PHE A 39 1.78 2.99 6.13
N VAL A 40 3.05 2.58 6.10
CA VAL A 40 3.88 2.40 7.31
C VAL A 40 5.20 3.13 7.12
N ASP A 41 5.47 4.09 7.99
CA ASP A 41 6.72 4.86 8.00
C ASP A 41 7.38 4.82 9.38
N PRO A 42 8.34 3.89 9.59
CA PRO A 42 9.15 3.81 10.79
C PRO A 42 10.37 4.73 10.68
N ILE A 43 10.42 5.75 11.54
CA ILE A 43 11.51 6.72 11.63
C ILE A 43 12.24 6.52 12.95
N ILE A 44 13.56 6.59 12.91
CA ILE A 44 14.42 6.60 14.10
C ILE A 44 15.17 7.93 14.16
N ASP A 45 15.13 8.58 15.33
CA ASP A 45 15.88 9.79 15.63
C ASP A 45 16.94 9.47 16.69
N LYS A 46 18.21 9.61 16.30
CA LYS A 46 19.38 9.38 17.15
C LYS A 46 19.91 10.73 17.62
N GLN A 47 19.41 11.20 18.75
CA GLN A 47 19.88 12.44 19.38
C GLN A 47 20.95 12.12 20.41
N ASN A 48 22.23 12.06 20.02
CA ASN A 48 23.43 11.80 20.85
C ASN A 48 23.31 10.69 21.93
N LEU A 49 22.56 10.95 23.01
CA LEU A 49 22.35 10.06 24.16
C LEU A 49 21.00 9.33 24.14
N PHE A 50 20.06 9.71 23.29
CA PHE A 50 18.72 9.13 23.22
C PHE A 50 18.39 8.69 21.80
N VAL A 51 17.83 7.48 21.68
CA VAL A 51 17.29 6.94 20.44
C VAL A 51 15.78 6.90 20.59
N THR A 52 15.08 7.68 19.77
CA THR A 52 13.61 7.72 19.78
C THR A 52 13.07 7.20 18.45
N GLY A 53 12.25 6.15 18.51
CA GLY A 53 11.52 5.65 17.36
C GLY A 53 10.15 6.32 17.25
N ARG A 54 9.69 6.51 16.01
CA ARG A 54 8.32 6.93 15.70
C ARG A 54 7.82 6.12 14.51
N ILE A 55 6.73 5.40 14.68
CA ILE A 55 6.10 4.66 13.60
C ILE A 55 4.80 5.36 13.25
N THR A 56 4.69 5.79 12.01
CA THR A 56 3.43 6.28 11.45
C THR A 56 2.73 5.14 10.74
N ILE A 57 1.49 4.88 11.11
CA ILE A 57 0.60 3.93 10.44
C ILE A 57 -0.59 4.70 9.91
N GLN A 58 -0.93 4.50 8.64
CA GLN A 58 -2.08 5.14 8.01
C GLN A 58 -2.79 4.16 7.10
N ASN A 59 -4.12 4.09 7.24
CA ASN A 59 -4.94 3.40 6.26
C ASN A 59 -5.10 4.31 5.03
N THR A 60 -4.52 3.89 3.89
CA THR A 60 -4.53 4.65 2.63
C THR A 60 -5.76 4.37 1.78
N ASP A 61 -6.51 3.32 2.10
CA ASP A 61 -7.62 2.83 1.29
C ASP A 61 -8.99 3.20 1.83
N SER A 62 -10.02 2.81 1.06
CA SER A 62 -11.42 3.17 1.29
C SER A 62 -12.10 2.33 2.39
N GLN A 63 -11.60 1.12 2.65
CA GLN A 63 -12.15 0.20 3.64
C GLN A 63 -11.42 0.31 4.99
N PRO A 64 -12.11 0.12 6.13
CA PRO A 64 -11.46 0.07 7.44
C PRO A 64 -10.60 -1.20 7.57
N LEU A 65 -9.42 -1.05 8.16
CA LEU A 65 -8.55 -2.18 8.52
C LEU A 65 -8.91 -2.66 9.93
N THR A 66 -8.93 -3.98 10.13
CA THR A 66 -9.23 -4.62 11.40
C THR A 66 -8.09 -5.50 11.88
N ASN A 67 -8.02 -5.70 13.19
CA ASN A 67 -7.10 -6.62 13.84
C ASN A 67 -5.63 -6.42 13.43
N ILE A 68 -5.16 -5.18 13.52
CA ILE A 68 -3.80 -4.81 13.16
C ILE A 68 -2.87 -5.20 14.32
N HIS A 69 -1.97 -6.13 14.06
CA HIS A 69 -0.91 -6.59 14.94
C HIS A 69 0.40 -5.88 14.58
N VAL A 70 0.85 -4.96 15.43
CA VAL A 70 2.13 -4.26 15.26
C VAL A 70 3.19 -4.99 16.09
N ASN A 71 4.23 -5.47 15.46
CA ASN A 71 5.39 -6.08 16.11
C ASN A 71 6.61 -5.18 15.91
N PHE A 72 7.14 -4.66 17.01
CA PHE A 72 8.29 -3.75 17.02
C PHE A 72 9.62 -4.52 17.04
N GLY A 73 9.61 -5.85 17.04
CA GLY A 73 10.78 -6.69 17.30
C GLY A 73 11.00 -6.96 18.79
N ALA A 74 11.97 -7.81 19.13
CA ALA A 74 12.32 -8.20 20.50
C ALA A 74 11.17 -8.76 21.38
N GLY A 75 10.05 -9.16 20.77
CA GLY A 75 8.86 -9.65 21.49
C GLY A 75 7.86 -8.56 21.88
N ASP A 76 8.12 -7.30 21.55
CA ASP A 76 7.21 -6.20 21.79
C ASP A 76 6.13 -6.12 20.70
N THR A 77 4.86 -6.25 21.11
CA THR A 77 3.72 -6.18 20.20
C THR A 77 2.64 -5.24 20.72
N LEU A 78 1.88 -4.64 19.80
CA LEU A 78 0.72 -3.82 20.08
C LEU A 78 -0.40 -4.12 19.09
N ASP A 79 -1.59 -4.37 19.63
CA ASP A 79 -2.78 -4.67 18.84
C ASP A 79 -3.69 -3.44 18.71
N ILE A 80 -4.09 -3.15 17.48
CA ILE A 80 -5.05 -2.09 17.14
C ILE A 80 -6.29 -2.75 16.53
N LYS A 81 -7.42 -2.63 17.23
CA LYS A 81 -8.67 -3.28 16.82
C LYS A 81 -9.16 -2.85 15.44
N THR A 82 -9.10 -1.55 15.16
CA THR A 82 -9.63 -0.99 13.90
C THR A 82 -8.95 0.33 13.55
N LEU A 83 -8.64 0.52 12.28
CA LEU A 83 -8.14 1.77 11.70
C LEU A 83 -9.06 2.19 10.54
N LYS A 84 -9.80 3.29 10.72
CA LYS A 84 -10.73 3.78 9.69
C LYS A 84 -9.99 4.22 8.43
N SER A 85 -10.68 4.22 7.29
CA SER A 85 -10.17 4.79 6.04
C SER A 85 -9.64 6.21 6.24
N GLY A 86 -8.42 6.47 5.76
CA GLY A 86 -7.72 7.75 5.91
C GLY A 86 -7.22 8.07 7.32
N GLN A 87 -7.48 7.23 8.32
CA GLN A 87 -7.01 7.46 9.68
C GLN A 87 -5.52 7.21 9.79
N LYS A 88 -4.83 8.12 10.47
CA LYS A 88 -3.40 8.05 10.79
C LYS A 88 -3.19 7.94 12.30
N ILE A 89 -2.32 7.02 12.71
CA ILE A 89 -1.88 6.82 14.08
C ILE A 89 -0.36 6.92 14.12
N ILE A 90 0.15 7.52 15.20
CA ILE A 90 1.58 7.59 15.48
C ILE A 90 1.82 6.78 16.74
N LEU A 91 2.72 5.80 16.63
CA LEU A 91 3.12 4.93 17.72
C LEU A 91 4.58 5.19 18.08
N SER A 92 4.88 5.02 19.36
CA SER A 92 6.24 5.00 19.87
C SER A 92 6.57 3.57 20.28
N PRO A 93 7.68 2.99 19.77
CA PRO A 93 8.15 1.70 20.24
C PRO A 93 8.61 1.80 21.70
N PRO A 94 8.65 0.68 22.45
CA PRO A 94 9.20 0.63 23.80
C PRO A 94 10.66 1.09 23.86
N SER A 95 11.07 1.64 25.00
CA SER A 95 12.42 2.23 25.17
C SER A 95 13.57 1.22 25.09
N ASP A 96 13.30 -0.07 25.35
CA ASP A 96 14.29 -1.16 25.31
C ASP A 96 14.29 -1.91 23.97
N ASN A 97 13.54 -1.40 22.99
CA ASN A 97 13.42 -2.04 21.70
C ASN A 97 14.64 -1.70 20.80
N PRO A 98 15.19 -2.68 20.05
CA PRO A 98 16.33 -2.45 19.17
C PRO A 98 16.03 -1.55 17.96
N MET A 99 14.74 -1.33 17.63
CA MET A 99 14.27 -0.46 16.54
C MET A 99 14.92 -0.78 15.18
N GLU A 100 15.08 -2.08 14.88
CA GLU A 100 15.65 -2.55 13.62
C GLU A 100 14.59 -2.60 12.51
N PHE A 101 13.43 -3.16 12.83
CA PHE A 101 12.31 -3.31 11.91
C PHE A 101 10.97 -3.20 12.65
N VAL A 102 9.93 -2.84 11.91
CA VAL A 102 8.54 -2.99 12.32
C VAL A 102 7.85 -3.93 11.35
N MET A 103 7.14 -4.90 11.91
CA MET A 103 6.32 -5.83 11.16
C MET A 103 4.87 -5.60 11.54
N ILE A 104 4.02 -5.42 10.54
CA ILE A 104 2.60 -5.19 10.73
C ILE A 104 1.85 -6.27 9.96
N ASP A 105 0.99 -6.96 10.69
CA ASP A 105 0.07 -7.96 10.17
C ASP A 105 -1.36 -7.44 10.43
N ALA A 106 -2.26 -7.61 9.48
CA ALA A 106 -3.66 -7.25 9.66
C ALA A 106 -4.55 -8.18 8.83
N ASP A 107 -5.85 -8.16 9.11
CA ASP A 107 -6.83 -8.89 8.31
C ASP A 107 -6.73 -8.48 6.81
N ASN A 108 -7.25 -9.34 5.93
CA ASN A 108 -7.22 -9.17 4.47
C ASN A 108 -5.81 -9.30 3.86
N ASP A 109 -5.01 -10.23 4.41
CA ASP A 109 -3.67 -10.59 3.91
C ASP A 109 -2.68 -9.40 3.87
N ILE A 110 -2.87 -8.41 4.74
CA ILE A 110 -1.95 -7.29 4.85
C ILE A 110 -0.76 -7.71 5.70
N PHE A 111 0.40 -7.70 5.06
CA PHE A 111 1.67 -7.91 5.72
C PHE A 111 2.69 -6.87 5.25
N VAL A 112 3.18 -6.05 6.17
CA VAL A 112 4.16 -5.01 5.90
C VAL A 112 5.35 -5.17 6.83
N ASN A 113 6.53 -5.33 6.25
CA ASN A 113 7.80 -5.32 6.98
C ASN A 113 8.65 -4.13 6.50
N LYS A 114 9.03 -3.25 7.42
CA LYS A 114 9.83 -2.06 7.13
C LYS A 114 10.94 -1.89 8.16
N ALA A 115 12.17 -1.70 7.68
CA ALA A 115 13.28 -1.29 8.53
C ALA A 115 13.14 0.19 8.93
N TYR A 116 13.56 0.52 10.15
CA TYR A 116 13.60 1.92 10.58
C TYR A 116 14.60 2.72 9.74
N ARG A 117 14.23 3.96 9.41
CA ARG A 117 15.09 4.88 8.67
C ARG A 117 15.36 6.16 9.44
N GLU A 118 16.57 6.68 9.30
CA GLU A 118 16.93 7.97 9.88
C GLU A 118 16.38 9.11 9.02
N LEU A 119 16.01 10.23 9.65
CA LEU A 119 15.67 11.43 8.90
C LEU A 119 16.92 11.97 8.22
N PRO A 120 16.82 12.39 6.93
CA PRO A 120 17.91 13.08 6.27
C PRO A 120 18.32 14.29 7.10
N LYS A 121 19.62 14.40 7.42
CA LYS A 121 20.14 15.59 8.08
C LYS A 121 19.87 16.79 7.18
N MET A 122 19.15 17.79 7.69
CA MET A 122 18.94 19.04 6.95
C MET A 122 20.31 19.69 6.70
N VAL A 123 20.73 19.75 5.44
CA VAL A 123 21.95 20.46 5.05
C VAL A 123 21.68 21.96 5.16
N GLY A 124 22.47 22.68 5.98
CA GLY A 124 22.39 24.14 6.05
C GLY A 124 22.26 24.78 7.44
N MET A 125 22.21 24.02 8.53
CA MET A 125 22.41 24.60 9.86
C MET A 125 23.90 24.77 10.13
N MET A 126 24.44 25.97 9.92
CA MET A 126 25.73 26.37 10.47
C MET A 126 25.63 26.36 12.01
N GLY A 127 26.48 25.58 12.67
CA GLY A 127 26.58 25.59 14.13
C GLY A 127 26.88 24.22 14.72
N SER A 128 27.99 23.63 14.29
CA SER A 128 28.81 22.76 15.15
C SER A 128 29.36 23.56 16.33
#